data_AF-A0A538LCY1-F1
#
_entry.id   AF-A0A538LCY1-F1
#
_cell.length_a   1.000
_cell.length_b   1.000
_cell.length_c   1.000
_cell.angle_alpha   90.00
_cell.angle_beta   90.00
_cell.angle_gamma   90.00
#
_symmetry.space_group_name_H-M   'P 1'
#
loop_
_entity.id
_entity.type
_entity.pdbx_description
1 polymer ?
#
loop_
_entity_poly.entity_id
_entity_poly.type
_entity_poly.pdbx_seq_one_letter_code
_entity_poly.pdbx_strand_id
1 'polypeptide(L)'
;MSNPVTRSPIGVSKEPGGQPPISVSQVSTLGASFADDVRVYSEAGLDGIGVWELKLGDGPDDDAIALWRESGLGSATAVPAVPSILPLPLLAGPDDPAERVAAILRSLHRLAAFEPAAVLCFTGPGDREDALRGLREVVREAEVLGLRVALEPFQAEGIESWSVLSTLGDAAAVVDEIGSPALGIQFDVWHMWNAPDLFEEIERHAELIAGVHVNDRREPTRGWADRVLPGDGVAGVPAILGALERAGWDGFYDIEVFSDNGTFGAAYPDSLWDVDPAELVDRGRTQLLECWSERRVAA
;
A
#
# COMPACT_ATOMS: atom_id res chain seq x y z
N MET A 1 -7.57 -5.93 -27.80
CA MET A 1 -6.91 -4.63 -28.10
C MET A 1 -6.13 -4.29 -26.85
N SER A 2 -4.81 -4.25 -26.93
CA SER A 2 -3.93 -4.12 -25.76
C SER A 2 -4.14 -2.75 -25.10
N ASN A 3 -4.47 -2.74 -23.82
CA ASN A 3 -4.81 -1.55 -23.04
C ASN A 3 -3.55 -0.68 -22.86
N PRO A 4 -3.49 0.57 -23.36
CA PRO A 4 -2.26 1.36 -23.41
C PRO A 4 -2.05 2.23 -22.15
N VAL A 5 -2.34 1.69 -20.97
CA VAL A 5 -1.86 2.23 -19.68
C VAL A 5 -0.88 1.21 -19.10
N THR A 6 0.21 1.03 -19.83
CA THR A 6 1.26 0.06 -19.50
C THR A 6 2.11 0.58 -18.37
N ARG A 7 2.05 -0.13 -17.22
CA ARG A 7 3.12 -0.44 -16.25
C ARG A 7 3.91 0.74 -15.66
N SER A 8 4.28 0.58 -14.39
CA SER A 8 5.01 1.57 -13.57
C SER A 8 6.10 2.30 -14.38
N PRO A 9 6.22 3.64 -14.30
CA PRO A 9 7.14 4.46 -15.12
C PRO A 9 8.64 4.21 -14.85
N ILE A 10 8.97 3.19 -14.05
CA ILE A 10 10.32 2.96 -13.54
C ILE A 10 11.04 2.00 -14.46
N GLY A 11 12.21 2.45 -14.92
CA GLY A 11 13.18 1.65 -15.67
C GLY A 11 13.88 0.59 -14.82
N VAL A 12 13.15 -0.20 -14.02
CA VAL A 12 13.71 -1.38 -13.36
C VAL A 12 13.99 -2.43 -14.44
N SER A 13 15.21 -2.97 -14.45
CA SER A 13 15.65 -3.92 -15.47
C SER A 13 14.80 -5.19 -15.46
N LYS A 14 14.30 -5.55 -16.64
CA LYS A 14 13.28 -6.60 -16.87
C LYS A 14 13.89 -7.98 -17.12
N GLU A 15 14.81 -8.44 -16.27
CA GLU A 15 15.31 -9.81 -16.42
C GLU A 15 14.39 -10.81 -15.69
N PRO A 16 13.83 -11.81 -16.38
CA PRO A 16 13.05 -12.87 -15.74
C PRO A 16 13.86 -13.56 -14.64
N GLY A 17 13.39 -13.50 -13.40
CA GLY A 17 14.12 -14.02 -12.24
C GLY A 17 15.07 -13.04 -11.56
N GLY A 18 15.03 -11.75 -11.91
CA GLY A 18 15.69 -10.68 -11.18
C GLY A 18 15.18 -10.49 -9.75
N GLN A 19 15.83 -9.58 -9.02
CA GLN A 19 15.34 -9.12 -7.72
C GLN A 19 14.03 -8.31 -7.92
N PRO A 20 13.08 -8.39 -6.97
CA PRO A 20 11.86 -7.61 -7.07
C PRO A 20 12.18 -6.13 -6.82
N PRO A 21 11.44 -5.17 -7.41
CA PRO A 21 11.54 -3.78 -6.99
C PRO A 21 11.04 -3.64 -5.55
N ILE A 22 11.90 -3.16 -4.64
CA ILE A 22 11.56 -3.04 -3.22
C ILE A 22 11.37 -1.57 -2.86
N SER A 23 10.27 -1.25 -2.20
CA SER A 23 10.06 0.04 -1.56
C SER A 23 9.70 -0.13 -0.09
N VAL A 24 9.69 0.97 0.65
CA VAL A 24 9.17 1.00 2.01
C VAL A 24 8.09 2.08 2.09
N SER A 25 6.93 1.69 2.61
CA SER A 25 5.81 2.58 2.91
C SER A 25 6.18 3.35 4.17
N GLN A 26 6.08 4.68 4.13
CA GLN A 26 6.63 5.54 5.19
C GLN A 26 6.01 5.32 6.56
N VAL A 27 4.85 4.66 6.66
CA VAL A 27 4.29 4.24 7.95
C VAL A 27 5.18 3.23 8.67
N SER A 28 5.98 2.43 7.96
CA SER A 28 6.93 1.47 8.55
C SER A 28 8.01 2.14 9.42
N THR A 29 8.32 3.41 9.15
CA THR A 29 9.25 4.24 9.91
C THR A 29 8.52 5.46 10.47
N LEU A 30 7.32 5.26 11.06
CA LEU A 30 6.37 6.32 11.40
C LEU A 30 7.00 7.55 12.10
N GLY A 31 7.94 7.33 13.03
CA GLY A 31 8.61 8.40 13.77
C GLY A 31 9.67 9.21 12.99
N ALA A 32 10.12 8.73 11.83
CA ALA A 32 11.09 9.41 10.99
C ALA A 32 10.44 10.54 10.17
N SER A 33 11.22 11.58 9.89
CA SER A 33 10.81 12.66 8.98
C SER A 33 10.81 12.18 7.53
N PHE A 34 10.08 12.87 6.64
CA PHE A 34 10.11 12.57 5.21
C PHE A 34 11.55 12.60 4.66
N ALA A 35 12.35 13.59 5.07
CA ALA A 35 13.73 13.72 4.61
C ALA A 35 14.65 12.59 5.11
N ASP A 36 14.44 12.12 6.34
CA ASP A 36 15.16 10.97 6.87
C ASP A 36 14.78 9.69 6.15
N ASP A 37 13.50 9.47 5.85
CA ASP A 37 13.06 8.31 5.05
C ASP A 37 13.72 8.30 3.68
N VAL A 38 13.65 9.41 2.93
CA VAL A 38 14.25 9.50 1.59
C VAL A 38 15.76 9.18 1.65
N ARG A 39 16.48 9.74 2.62
CA ARG A 39 17.91 9.47 2.80
C ARG A 39 18.16 8.01 3.14
N VAL A 40 17.50 7.48 4.17
CA VAL A 40 17.70 6.09 4.65
C VAL A 40 17.36 5.08 3.55
N TYR A 41 16.26 5.28 2.83
CA TYR A 41 15.80 4.36 1.80
C TYR A 41 16.75 4.36 0.59
N SER A 42 17.23 5.54 0.19
CA SER A 42 18.23 5.69 -0.87
C SER A 42 19.58 5.07 -0.47
N GLU A 43 20.06 5.33 0.76
CA GLU A 43 21.32 4.76 1.30
C GLU A 43 21.25 3.23 1.43
N ALA A 44 20.07 2.67 1.73
CA ALA A 44 19.82 1.24 1.78
C ALA A 44 19.68 0.58 0.39
N GLY A 45 19.70 1.37 -0.69
CA GLY A 45 19.56 0.88 -2.06
C GLY A 45 18.18 0.29 -2.35
N LEU A 46 17.12 0.91 -1.80
CA LEU A 46 15.74 0.63 -2.20
C LEU A 46 15.44 1.21 -3.58
N ASP A 47 14.46 0.64 -4.26
CA ASP A 47 14.01 1.08 -5.58
C ASP A 47 12.95 2.18 -5.49
N GLY A 48 12.26 2.32 -4.34
CA GLY A 48 11.20 3.31 -4.18
C GLY A 48 10.76 3.61 -2.75
N ILE A 49 9.77 4.49 -2.65
CA ILE A 49 9.17 4.97 -1.40
C ILE A 49 7.64 5.00 -1.53
N GLY A 50 6.90 4.51 -0.53
CA GLY A 50 5.46 4.71 -0.41
C GLY A 50 5.18 5.99 0.37
N VAL A 51 4.85 7.08 -0.31
CA VAL A 51 4.74 8.42 0.29
C VAL A 51 3.48 8.55 1.13
N TRP A 52 3.62 8.95 2.40
CA TRP A 52 2.49 9.27 3.27
C TRP A 52 2.33 10.77 3.41
N GLU A 53 1.16 11.31 3.02
CA GLU A 53 0.90 12.75 3.05
C GLU A 53 1.10 13.36 4.45
N LEU A 54 0.81 12.59 5.51
CA LEU A 54 1.01 13.03 6.90
C LEU A 54 2.46 13.43 7.23
N LYS A 55 3.45 12.94 6.47
CA LYS A 55 4.86 13.26 6.67
C LYS A 55 5.33 14.52 5.95
N LEU A 56 4.50 15.10 5.09
CA LEU A 56 4.85 16.30 4.31
C LEU A 56 4.57 17.61 5.07
N GLY A 57 3.80 17.56 6.16
CA GLY A 57 3.39 18.75 6.93
C GLY A 57 2.42 19.66 6.17
N ASP A 58 2.23 20.90 6.65
CA ASP A 58 1.24 21.87 6.10
C ASP A 58 1.85 22.87 5.08
N GLY A 59 3.16 22.77 4.82
CA GLY A 59 3.91 23.70 3.98
C GLY A 59 3.89 23.34 2.48
N PRO A 60 4.55 24.15 1.64
CA PRO A 60 4.80 23.78 0.25
C PRO A 60 5.73 22.57 0.16
N ASP A 61 5.49 21.70 -0.82
CA ASP A 61 6.21 20.43 -0.98
C ASP A 61 7.46 20.55 -1.88
N ASP A 62 7.80 21.74 -2.37
CA ASP A 62 8.87 21.94 -3.38
C ASP A 62 10.21 21.31 -2.96
N ASP A 63 10.63 21.51 -1.71
CA ASP A 63 11.86 20.94 -1.16
C ASP A 63 11.77 19.41 -1.01
N ALA A 64 10.61 18.89 -0.60
CA ALA A 64 10.38 17.45 -0.46
C ALA A 64 10.39 16.74 -1.82
N ILE A 65 9.77 17.35 -2.84
CA ILE A 65 9.76 16.85 -4.21
C ILE A 65 11.18 16.87 -4.80
N ALA A 66 11.92 17.96 -4.59
CA ALA A 66 13.31 18.06 -5.04
C ALA A 66 14.19 16.99 -4.39
N LEU A 67 14.09 16.82 -3.07
CA LEU A 67 14.82 15.80 -2.33
C LEU A 67 14.50 14.38 -2.83
N TRP A 68 13.22 14.06 -3.01
CA TRP A 68 12.80 12.77 -3.56
C TRP A 68 13.37 12.54 -4.97
N ARG A 69 13.26 13.50 -5.88
CA ARG A 69 13.80 13.38 -7.24
C ARG A 69 15.32 13.21 -7.26
N GLU A 70 16.04 13.92 -6.40
CA GLU A 70 17.51 13.82 -6.28
C GLU A 70 17.95 12.47 -5.71
N SER A 71 17.12 11.83 -4.88
CA SER A 71 17.41 10.51 -4.28
C SER A 71 17.41 9.35 -5.29
N GLY A 72 16.72 9.51 -6.42
CA GLY A 72 16.54 8.48 -7.44
C GLY A 72 15.53 7.38 -7.08
N LEU A 73 14.86 7.46 -5.92
CA LEU A 73 13.79 6.54 -5.55
C LEU A 73 12.59 6.72 -6.47
N GLY A 74 11.98 5.63 -6.93
CA GLY A 74 10.64 5.68 -7.50
C GLY A 74 9.56 5.88 -6.43
N SER A 75 8.31 6.02 -6.86
CA SER A 75 7.16 6.29 -5.98
C SER A 75 6.18 5.13 -6.05
N ALA A 76 6.04 4.40 -4.94
CA ALA A 76 5.12 3.27 -4.80
C ALA A 76 3.68 3.78 -4.58
N THR A 77 2.89 3.09 -3.77
CA THR A 77 1.55 3.59 -3.42
C THR A 77 1.70 4.77 -2.47
N ALA A 78 1.07 5.90 -2.80
CA ALA A 78 0.98 7.04 -1.90
C ALA A 78 -0.31 7.00 -1.07
N VAL A 79 -0.23 7.43 0.19
CA VAL A 79 -1.34 7.38 1.15
C VAL A 79 -1.81 8.80 1.51
N PRO A 80 -3.07 9.16 1.16
CA PRO A 80 -3.68 10.41 1.59
C PRO A 80 -3.75 10.55 3.11
N ALA A 81 -3.74 11.79 3.61
CA ALA A 81 -3.95 12.07 5.04
C ALA A 81 -5.34 11.61 5.52
N VAL A 82 -6.34 11.64 4.63
CA VAL A 82 -7.67 11.06 4.84
C VAL A 82 -7.89 10.04 3.72
N PRO A 83 -7.57 8.75 3.91
CA PRO A 83 -7.58 7.77 2.81
C PRO A 83 -8.93 7.07 2.62
N SER A 84 -9.97 7.36 3.42
CA SER A 84 -11.23 6.59 3.41
C SER A 84 -12.45 7.44 3.09
N ILE A 85 -13.36 6.93 2.25
CA ILE A 85 -14.63 7.57 1.90
C ILE A 85 -15.57 7.68 3.10
N LEU A 86 -15.74 6.59 3.85
CA LEU A 86 -16.52 6.56 5.09
C LEU A 86 -15.58 6.65 6.31
N PRO A 87 -16.08 7.14 7.47
CA PRO A 87 -15.26 7.30 8.68
C PRO A 87 -14.60 5.99 9.15
N LEU A 88 -13.32 6.08 9.51
CA LEU A 88 -12.57 4.98 10.12
C LEU A 88 -12.38 5.25 11.63
N PRO A 89 -12.31 4.20 12.46
CA PRO A 89 -12.18 4.36 13.90
C PRO A 89 -10.82 4.93 14.34
N LEU A 90 -9.77 4.73 13.54
CA LEU A 90 -8.37 4.97 13.97
C LEU A 90 -7.59 5.91 13.05
N LEU A 91 -8.06 6.17 11.83
CA LEU A 91 -7.51 7.19 10.95
C LEU A 91 -8.39 8.43 11.02
N ALA A 92 -7.80 9.54 11.46
CA ALA A 92 -8.48 10.81 11.63
C ALA A 92 -9.08 11.31 10.32
N GLY A 93 -10.13 12.13 10.43
CA GLY A 93 -10.75 12.81 9.30
C GLY A 93 -12.15 13.29 9.66
N PRO A 94 -12.81 14.01 8.74
CA PRO A 94 -14.20 14.43 8.93
C PRO A 94 -15.15 13.25 9.13
N ASP A 95 -16.25 13.47 9.85
CA ASP A 95 -17.34 12.50 9.99
C ASP A 95 -18.23 12.45 8.73
N ASP A 96 -18.33 13.56 7.99
CA ASP A 96 -19.15 13.67 6.78
C ASP A 96 -18.41 13.05 5.57
N PRO A 97 -18.96 12.01 4.91
CA PRO A 97 -18.37 11.41 3.70
C PRO A 97 -18.06 12.43 2.60
N ALA A 98 -18.87 13.47 2.42
CA ALA A 98 -18.62 14.49 1.40
C ALA A 98 -17.35 15.30 1.70
N GLU A 99 -17.11 15.64 2.97
CA GLU A 99 -15.88 16.32 3.39
C GLU A 99 -14.64 15.42 3.27
N ARG A 100 -14.81 14.11 3.51
CA ARG A 100 -13.74 13.11 3.31
C ARG A 100 -13.39 12.95 1.84
N VAL A 101 -14.37 12.83 0.95
CA VAL A 101 -14.16 12.82 -0.50
C VAL A 101 -13.42 14.09 -0.92
N ALA A 102 -13.89 15.27 -0.49
CA ALA A 102 -13.21 16.53 -0.78
C ALA A 102 -11.76 16.58 -0.26
N ALA A 103 -11.46 15.93 0.87
CA ALA A 103 -10.10 15.78 1.38
C ALA A 103 -9.25 14.89 0.46
N ILE A 104 -9.75 13.72 0.06
CA ILE A 104 -9.06 12.82 -0.87
C ILE A 104 -8.77 13.54 -2.19
N LEU A 105 -9.72 14.31 -2.73
CA LEU A 105 -9.49 15.09 -3.96
C LEU A 105 -8.33 16.08 -3.80
N ARG A 106 -8.23 16.78 -2.66
CA ARG A 106 -7.07 17.67 -2.39
C ARG A 106 -5.77 16.88 -2.31
N SER A 107 -5.79 15.71 -1.67
CA SER A 107 -4.64 14.82 -1.59
C SER A 107 -4.20 14.33 -2.97
N LEU A 108 -5.12 13.99 -3.87
CA LEU A 108 -4.78 13.60 -5.25
C LEU A 108 -3.99 14.72 -5.96
N HIS A 109 -4.46 15.96 -5.88
CA HIS A 109 -3.78 17.11 -6.48
C HIS A 109 -2.38 17.34 -5.89
N ARG A 110 -2.25 17.21 -4.57
CA ARG A 110 -0.98 17.37 -3.86
C ARG A 110 0.02 16.26 -4.20
N LEU A 111 -0.42 15.00 -4.07
CA LEU A 111 0.40 13.82 -4.25
C LEU A 111 0.78 13.57 -5.72
N ALA A 112 0.05 14.15 -6.69
CA ALA A 112 0.40 14.07 -8.11
C ALA A 112 1.86 14.45 -8.41
N ALA A 113 2.41 15.41 -7.66
CA ALA A 113 3.78 15.88 -7.85
C ALA A 113 4.86 14.85 -7.44
N PHE A 114 4.49 13.84 -6.66
CA PHE A 114 5.33 12.70 -6.27
C PHE A 114 5.14 11.50 -7.22
N GLU A 115 4.38 11.66 -8.30
CA GLU A 115 4.24 10.68 -9.40
C GLU A 115 4.00 9.22 -8.91
N PRO A 116 3.07 8.98 -7.97
CA PRO A 116 2.91 7.66 -7.36
C PRO A 116 2.37 6.62 -8.34
N ALA A 117 2.77 5.37 -8.16
CA ALA A 117 2.23 4.25 -8.93
C ALA A 117 0.70 4.12 -8.79
N ALA A 118 0.19 4.42 -7.60
CA ALA A 118 -1.22 4.61 -7.30
C ALA A 118 -1.41 5.44 -6.02
N VAL A 119 -2.61 5.97 -5.81
CA VAL A 119 -3.02 6.62 -4.56
C VAL A 119 -4.03 5.74 -3.84
N LEU A 120 -3.77 5.44 -2.58
CA LEU A 120 -4.59 4.54 -1.78
C LEU A 120 -5.97 5.15 -1.47
N CYS A 121 -7.02 4.33 -1.56
CA CYS A 121 -8.37 4.70 -1.16
C CYS A 121 -9.08 3.53 -0.48
N PHE A 122 -9.74 3.81 0.63
CA PHE A 122 -10.57 2.87 1.38
C PHE A 122 -12.03 3.22 1.24
N THR A 123 -12.90 2.22 1.37
CA THR A 123 -14.34 2.47 1.46
C THR A 123 -14.72 3.02 2.83
N GLY A 124 -14.07 2.53 3.89
CA GLY A 124 -14.58 2.61 5.26
C GLY A 124 -15.78 1.66 5.49
N PRO A 125 -16.22 1.49 6.75
CA PRO A 125 -17.41 0.71 7.09
C PRO A 125 -18.69 1.49 6.83
N GLY A 126 -19.77 0.80 6.43
CA GLY A 126 -21.10 1.40 6.34
C GLY A 126 -21.87 1.04 5.07
N ASP A 127 -22.65 1.99 4.55
CA ASP A 127 -23.45 1.78 3.35
C ASP A 127 -22.56 1.69 2.09
N ARG A 128 -22.67 0.57 1.39
CA ARG A 128 -21.88 0.29 0.18
C ARG A 128 -22.15 1.32 -0.91
N GLU A 129 -23.40 1.74 -1.12
CA GLU A 129 -23.71 2.67 -2.22
C GLU A 129 -23.14 4.07 -1.95
N ASP A 130 -23.16 4.53 -0.70
CA ASP A 130 -22.52 5.80 -0.33
C ASP A 130 -20.99 5.73 -0.50
N ALA A 131 -20.35 4.62 -0.12
CA ALA A 131 -18.92 4.41 -0.37
C ALA A 131 -18.59 4.43 -1.87
N LEU A 132 -19.36 3.72 -2.71
CA LEU A 132 -19.13 3.71 -4.16
C LEU A 132 -19.44 5.05 -4.82
N ARG A 133 -20.41 5.82 -4.32
CA ARG A 133 -20.67 7.18 -4.82
C ARG A 133 -19.43 8.06 -4.64
N GLY A 134 -18.85 8.07 -3.44
CA GLY A 134 -17.61 8.82 -3.19
C GLY A 134 -16.43 8.29 -4.01
N LEU A 135 -16.26 6.98 -4.10
CA LEU A 135 -15.19 6.37 -4.90
C LEU A 135 -15.29 6.77 -6.38
N ARG A 136 -16.49 6.81 -6.98
CA ARG A 136 -16.69 7.27 -8.36
C ARG A 136 -16.27 8.74 -8.57
N GLU A 137 -16.41 9.58 -7.55
CA GLU A 137 -15.93 10.97 -7.62
C GLU A 137 -14.39 11.05 -7.57
N VAL A 138 -13.78 10.32 -6.62
CA VAL A 138 -12.32 10.20 -6.49
C VAL A 138 -11.67 9.67 -7.76
N VAL A 139 -12.22 8.59 -8.32
CA VAL A 139 -11.69 7.95 -9.54
C VAL A 139 -11.80 8.88 -10.75
N ARG A 140 -12.91 9.61 -10.90
CA ARG A 140 -13.08 10.58 -11.99
C ARG A 140 -12.02 11.68 -11.93
N GLU A 141 -11.71 12.17 -10.74
CA GLU A 141 -10.67 13.19 -10.59
C GLU A 141 -9.27 12.62 -10.84
N ALA A 142 -9.01 11.39 -10.38
CA ALA A 142 -7.76 10.70 -10.68
C ALA A 142 -7.53 10.54 -12.19
N GLU A 143 -8.57 10.21 -12.97
CA GLU A 143 -8.49 10.18 -14.44
C GLU A 143 -8.08 11.54 -15.04
N VAL A 144 -8.65 12.65 -14.54
CA VAL A 144 -8.33 14.01 -14.99
C VAL A 144 -6.85 14.34 -14.72
N LEU A 145 -6.34 13.89 -13.57
CA LEU A 145 -4.96 14.09 -13.15
C LEU A 145 -3.97 13.09 -13.79
N GLY A 146 -4.45 12.07 -14.49
CA GLY A 146 -3.63 10.99 -15.00
C GLY A 146 -3.04 10.07 -13.92
N LEU A 147 -3.70 10.01 -12.75
CA LEU A 147 -3.33 9.16 -11.62
C LEU A 147 -4.13 7.85 -11.63
N ARG A 148 -3.66 6.89 -10.83
CA ARG A 148 -4.40 5.67 -10.48
C ARG A 148 -4.79 5.70 -9.01
N VAL A 149 -5.96 5.17 -8.69
CA VAL A 149 -6.47 4.94 -7.33
C VAL A 149 -6.40 3.43 -7.08
N ALA A 150 -5.86 3.04 -5.94
CA ALA A 150 -5.81 1.66 -5.50
C ALA A 150 -6.80 1.45 -4.35
N LEU A 151 -7.84 0.66 -4.60
CA LEU A 151 -8.86 0.28 -3.63
C LEU A 151 -8.38 -0.91 -2.81
N GLU A 152 -8.33 -0.78 -1.48
CA GLU A 152 -7.83 -1.84 -0.60
C GLU A 152 -8.98 -2.63 0.05
N PRO A 153 -9.12 -3.94 -0.23
CA PRO A 153 -9.95 -4.83 0.56
C PRO A 153 -9.25 -5.18 1.89
N PHE A 154 -10.04 -5.41 2.94
CA PHE A 154 -9.54 -5.70 4.29
C PHE A 154 -9.77 -7.17 4.65
N GLN A 155 -9.03 -7.71 5.61
CA GLN A 155 -9.32 -9.04 6.14
C GLN A 155 -10.73 -9.10 6.75
N ALA A 156 -11.38 -10.26 6.64
CA ALA A 156 -12.74 -10.47 7.16
C ALA A 156 -12.83 -10.34 8.70
N GLU A 157 -11.73 -10.62 9.41
CA GLU A 157 -11.66 -10.47 10.87
C GLU A 157 -11.70 -8.97 11.27
N GLY A 158 -12.76 -8.56 11.95
CA GLY A 158 -12.97 -7.19 12.41
C GLY A 158 -13.42 -6.21 11.31
N ILE A 159 -13.75 -6.71 10.12
CA ILE A 159 -14.05 -5.90 8.93
C ILE A 159 -15.15 -4.85 9.14
N GLU A 160 -16.11 -5.11 10.02
CA GLU A 160 -17.22 -4.20 10.33
C GLU A 160 -16.77 -2.82 10.81
N SER A 161 -15.50 -2.71 11.23
CA SER A 161 -14.87 -1.46 11.63
C SER A 161 -14.04 -0.78 10.53
N TRP A 162 -13.83 -1.43 9.39
CA TRP A 162 -12.80 -1.03 8.41
C TRP A 162 -13.29 -0.88 6.98
N SER A 163 -14.10 -1.81 6.48
CA SER A 163 -14.39 -1.87 5.04
C SER A 163 -15.73 -2.53 4.75
N VAL A 164 -16.22 -2.31 3.53
CA VAL A 164 -17.33 -3.09 2.95
C VAL A 164 -16.84 -4.18 2.00
N LEU A 165 -15.51 -4.34 1.84
CA LEU A 165 -14.86 -5.27 0.91
C LEU A 165 -13.86 -6.16 1.65
N SER A 166 -14.01 -7.49 1.53
CA SER A 166 -13.21 -8.46 2.29
C SER A 166 -12.28 -9.36 1.47
N THR A 167 -12.42 -9.35 0.14
CA THR A 167 -11.72 -10.25 -0.78
C THR A 167 -11.20 -9.52 -2.00
N LEU A 168 -10.29 -10.15 -2.76
CA LEU A 168 -9.88 -9.62 -4.06
C LEU A 168 -11.05 -9.67 -5.05
N GLY A 169 -11.89 -10.70 -4.97
CA GLY A 169 -13.10 -10.81 -5.79
C GLY A 169 -14.09 -9.65 -5.56
N ASP A 170 -14.30 -9.23 -4.32
CA ASP A 170 -15.18 -8.09 -4.01
C ASP A 170 -14.63 -6.78 -4.56
N ALA A 171 -13.32 -6.54 -4.37
CA ALA A 171 -12.66 -5.37 -4.91
C ALA A 171 -12.67 -5.37 -6.45
N ALA A 172 -12.41 -6.51 -7.08
CA ALA A 172 -12.49 -6.68 -8.53
C ALA A 172 -13.90 -6.39 -9.07
N ALA A 173 -14.95 -6.86 -8.39
CA ALA A 173 -16.32 -6.56 -8.78
C ALA A 173 -16.63 -5.04 -8.73
N VAL A 174 -16.07 -4.31 -7.75
CA VAL A 174 -16.18 -2.84 -7.69
C VAL A 174 -15.40 -2.17 -8.83
N VAL A 175 -14.19 -2.65 -9.13
CA VAL A 175 -13.38 -2.14 -10.25
C VAL A 175 -14.12 -2.29 -11.57
N ASP A 176 -14.70 -3.48 -11.82
CA ASP A 176 -15.51 -3.77 -13.01
C ASP A 176 -16.80 -2.92 -13.06
N GLU A 177 -17.47 -2.74 -11.92
CA GLU A 177 -18.69 -1.93 -11.81
C GLU A 177 -18.43 -0.46 -12.17
N ILE A 178 -17.30 0.10 -11.72
CA ILE A 178 -16.91 1.48 -12.01
C ILE A 178 -16.35 1.61 -13.44
N GLY A 179 -15.62 0.59 -13.92
CA GLY A 179 -15.17 0.49 -15.31
C GLY A 179 -14.17 1.56 -15.74
N SER A 180 -13.42 2.14 -14.80
CA SER A 180 -12.41 3.17 -15.06
C SER A 180 -11.00 2.58 -15.09
N PRO A 181 -10.15 2.94 -16.08
CA PRO A 181 -8.74 2.55 -16.11
C PRO A 181 -7.90 3.19 -14.98
N ALA A 182 -8.40 4.24 -14.33
CA ALA A 182 -7.74 4.86 -13.18
C ALA A 182 -8.00 4.11 -11.87
N LEU A 183 -8.86 3.09 -11.84
CA LEU A 183 -9.11 2.30 -10.63
C LEU A 183 -8.44 0.93 -10.72
N GLY A 184 -7.77 0.53 -9.64
CA GLY A 184 -7.26 -0.82 -9.44
C GLY A 184 -7.33 -1.22 -7.97
N ILE A 185 -6.65 -2.31 -7.62
CA ILE A 185 -6.69 -2.92 -6.30
C ILE A 185 -5.34 -2.73 -5.59
N GLN A 186 -5.36 -2.32 -4.33
CA GLN A 186 -4.20 -2.45 -3.45
C GLN A 186 -4.24 -3.86 -2.84
N PHE A 187 -3.22 -4.68 -3.11
CA PHE A 187 -3.06 -5.97 -2.45
C PHE A 187 -2.17 -5.78 -1.22
N ASP A 188 -2.68 -6.03 -0.02
CA ASP A 188 -1.88 -6.05 1.21
C ASP A 188 -1.86 -7.46 1.80
N VAL A 189 -0.67 -8.01 2.03
CA VAL A 189 -0.48 -9.32 2.66
C VAL A 189 -1.22 -9.39 4.00
N TRP A 190 -1.18 -8.35 4.83
CA TRP A 190 -1.85 -8.33 6.13
C TRP A 190 -3.35 -8.57 6.00
N HIS A 191 -3.95 -8.02 4.95
CA HIS A 191 -5.39 -8.13 4.70
C HIS A 191 -5.77 -9.44 4.00
N MET A 192 -4.88 -9.98 3.16
CA MET A 192 -5.23 -11.07 2.24
C MET A 192 -4.66 -12.44 2.62
N TRP A 193 -3.67 -12.55 3.52
CA TRP A 193 -2.94 -13.81 3.78
C TRP A 193 -3.83 -15.01 4.13
N ASN A 194 -4.96 -14.77 4.80
CA ASN A 194 -5.93 -15.78 5.21
C ASN A 194 -7.23 -15.73 4.39
N ALA A 195 -7.26 -14.97 3.29
CA ALA A 195 -8.41 -14.95 2.40
C ALA A 195 -8.65 -16.36 1.82
N PRO A 196 -9.92 -16.78 1.71
CA PRO A 196 -10.24 -18.06 1.08
C PRO A 196 -9.77 -18.05 -0.37
N ASP A 197 -9.23 -19.18 -0.83
CA ASP A 197 -8.80 -19.38 -2.22
C ASP A 197 -7.79 -18.31 -2.74
N LEU A 198 -7.01 -17.68 -1.84
CA LEU A 198 -6.11 -16.56 -2.12
C LEU A 198 -5.29 -16.70 -3.41
N PHE A 199 -4.65 -17.85 -3.62
CA PHE A 199 -3.80 -18.05 -4.79
C PHE A 199 -4.60 -18.08 -6.09
N GLU A 200 -5.80 -18.66 -6.07
CA GLU A 200 -6.71 -18.67 -7.22
C GLU A 200 -7.28 -17.27 -7.48
N GLU A 201 -7.55 -16.49 -6.43
CA GLU A 201 -7.95 -15.09 -6.56
C GLU A 201 -6.84 -14.21 -7.14
N ILE A 202 -5.59 -14.41 -6.70
CA ILE A 202 -4.42 -13.72 -7.28
C ILE A 202 -4.31 -14.04 -8.78
N GLU A 203 -4.34 -15.31 -9.17
CA GLU A 203 -4.27 -15.70 -10.58
C GLU A 203 -5.41 -15.09 -11.42
N ARG A 204 -6.60 -14.93 -10.83
CA ARG A 204 -7.78 -14.38 -11.52
C ARG A 204 -7.76 -12.86 -11.63
N HIS A 205 -7.24 -12.15 -10.63
CA HIS A 205 -7.42 -10.70 -10.48
C HIS A 205 -6.13 -9.88 -10.50
N ALA A 206 -4.95 -10.50 -10.65
CA ALA A 206 -3.67 -9.79 -10.62
C ALA A 206 -3.54 -8.64 -11.63
N GLU A 207 -4.23 -8.72 -12.78
CA GLU A 207 -4.21 -7.64 -13.77
C GLU A 207 -4.86 -6.34 -13.28
N LEU A 208 -5.72 -6.42 -12.27
CA LEU A 208 -6.37 -5.28 -11.62
C LEU A 208 -5.53 -4.68 -10.49
N ILE A 209 -4.49 -5.37 -10.03
CA ILE A 209 -3.63 -4.88 -8.96
C ILE A 209 -2.89 -3.62 -9.43
N ALA A 210 -2.93 -2.58 -8.62
CA ALA A 210 -2.28 -1.30 -8.84
C ALA A 210 -1.15 -1.02 -7.84
N GLY A 211 -1.12 -1.73 -6.71
CA GLY A 211 -0.07 -1.66 -5.69
C GLY A 211 -0.04 -2.90 -4.82
N VAL A 212 1.13 -3.20 -4.23
CA VAL A 212 1.33 -4.33 -3.32
C VAL A 212 2.02 -3.84 -2.05
N HIS A 213 1.35 -3.99 -0.90
CA HIS A 213 1.97 -3.90 0.41
C HIS A 213 2.43 -5.29 0.88
N VAL A 214 3.65 -5.37 1.40
CA VAL A 214 4.21 -6.60 1.98
C VAL A 214 4.56 -6.38 3.44
N ASN A 215 4.14 -7.33 4.24
CA ASN A 215 4.41 -7.45 5.66
C ASN A 215 4.17 -8.91 6.03
N ASP A 216 4.15 -9.21 7.31
CA ASP A 216 3.74 -10.51 7.80
C ASP A 216 2.93 -10.36 9.10
N ARG A 217 2.25 -11.42 9.48
CA ARG A 217 1.35 -11.45 10.62
C ARG A 217 1.94 -12.26 11.76
N ARG A 218 2.07 -11.64 12.93
CA ARG A 218 2.40 -12.32 14.18
C ARG A 218 1.27 -13.27 14.60
N GLU A 219 1.63 -14.44 15.11
CA GLU A 219 0.68 -15.37 15.75
C GLU A 219 1.15 -15.74 17.17
N PRO A 220 0.33 -15.53 18.22
CA PRO A 220 -0.95 -14.81 18.19
C PRO A 220 -0.74 -13.31 17.90
N THR A 221 -1.67 -12.70 17.17
CA THR A 221 -1.67 -11.24 16.95
C THR A 221 -2.20 -10.50 18.17
N ARG A 222 -1.60 -9.35 18.50
CA ARG A 222 -2.01 -8.49 19.63
C ARG A 222 -2.90 -7.32 19.20
N GLY A 223 -3.18 -7.19 17.90
CA GLY A 223 -4.01 -6.12 17.34
C GLY A 223 -3.71 -5.84 15.86
N TRP A 224 -4.47 -4.90 15.28
CA TRP A 224 -4.36 -4.53 13.86
C TRP A 224 -3.00 -3.90 13.50
N ALA A 225 -2.34 -3.26 14.47
CA ALA A 225 -1.02 -2.65 14.32
C ALA A 225 0.08 -3.52 14.95
N ASP A 226 -0.04 -4.84 14.85
CA ASP A 226 0.96 -5.82 15.30
C ASP A 226 1.50 -6.64 14.13
N ARG A 227 1.80 -5.94 13.03
CA ARG A 227 2.47 -6.50 11.85
C ARG A 227 3.95 -6.70 12.16
N VAL A 228 4.54 -7.70 11.52
CA VAL A 228 5.98 -7.97 11.56
C VAL A 228 6.56 -7.91 10.14
N LEU A 229 7.89 -7.91 10.03
CA LEU A 229 8.55 -7.88 8.73
C LEU A 229 8.28 -9.18 7.93
N PRO A 230 8.39 -9.16 6.60
CA PRO A 230 8.19 -10.33 5.75
C PRO A 230 8.99 -11.56 6.23
N GLY A 231 8.35 -12.70 6.48
CA GLY A 231 9.02 -13.94 6.90
C GLY A 231 9.18 -14.13 8.42
N ASP A 232 8.91 -13.11 9.23
CA ASP A 232 8.89 -13.23 10.70
C ASP A 232 7.52 -13.69 11.25
N GLY A 233 6.53 -13.91 10.39
CA GLY A 233 5.16 -14.28 10.78
C GLY A 233 4.66 -15.58 10.15
N VAL A 234 3.34 -15.70 10.03
CA VAL A 234 2.65 -16.92 9.57
C VAL A 234 1.91 -16.74 8.25
N ALA A 235 2.03 -15.59 7.57
CA ALA A 235 1.29 -15.26 6.37
C ALA A 235 1.69 -16.09 5.14
N GLY A 236 2.80 -16.83 5.20
CA GLY A 236 3.29 -17.62 4.06
C GLY A 236 3.80 -16.74 2.91
N VAL A 237 4.45 -15.61 3.25
CA VAL A 237 4.90 -14.57 2.32
C VAL A 237 5.60 -15.11 1.07
N PRO A 238 6.55 -16.09 1.15
CA PRO A 238 7.18 -16.63 -0.06
C PRO A 238 6.19 -17.15 -1.11
N ALA A 239 5.14 -17.87 -0.69
CA ALA A 239 4.14 -18.42 -1.60
C ALA A 239 3.29 -17.31 -2.24
N ILE A 240 2.94 -16.27 -1.47
CA ILE A 240 2.20 -15.10 -1.96
C ILE A 240 3.03 -14.33 -3.00
N LEU A 241 4.30 -14.05 -2.70
CA LEU A 241 5.21 -13.39 -3.65
C LEU A 241 5.36 -14.20 -4.94
N GLY A 242 5.45 -15.53 -4.83
CA GLY A 242 5.52 -16.43 -5.98
C GLY A 242 4.24 -16.42 -6.81
N ALA A 243 3.06 -16.34 -6.19
CA ALA A 243 1.79 -16.23 -6.89
C ALA A 243 1.67 -14.89 -7.64
N LEU A 244 2.02 -13.78 -6.99
CA LEU A 244 2.05 -12.45 -7.61
C LEU A 244 3.04 -12.39 -8.79
N GLU A 245 4.26 -12.93 -8.65
CA GLU A 245 5.26 -13.01 -9.73
C GLU A 245 4.71 -13.81 -10.92
N ARG A 246 4.13 -15.00 -10.67
CA ARG A 246 3.56 -15.86 -11.73
C ARG A 246 2.37 -15.22 -12.42
N ALA A 247 1.53 -14.50 -11.68
CA ALA A 247 0.40 -13.76 -12.21
C ALA A 247 0.81 -12.47 -12.95
N GLY A 248 2.10 -12.12 -12.91
CA GLY A 248 2.70 -11.07 -13.74
C GLY A 248 2.78 -9.70 -13.08
N TRP A 249 2.63 -9.61 -11.75
CA TRP A 249 2.93 -8.39 -11.01
C TRP A 249 4.42 -8.04 -11.18
N ASP A 250 4.68 -6.82 -11.61
CA ASP A 250 6.04 -6.29 -11.85
C ASP A 250 6.25 -4.89 -11.25
N GLY A 251 5.34 -4.45 -10.39
CA GLY A 251 5.47 -3.23 -9.61
C GLY A 251 6.26 -3.41 -8.33
N PHE A 252 6.20 -2.41 -7.46
CA PHE A 252 6.86 -2.45 -6.16
C PHE A 252 6.26 -3.49 -5.23
N TYR A 253 7.12 -4.09 -4.41
CA TYR A 253 6.77 -4.79 -3.20
C TYR A 253 7.06 -3.85 -2.04
N ASP A 254 6.03 -3.14 -1.59
CA ASP A 254 6.15 -2.01 -0.68
C ASP A 254 6.02 -2.46 0.77
N ILE A 255 7.12 -2.43 1.52
CA ILE A 255 7.14 -2.92 2.90
C ILE A 255 6.32 -1.97 3.79
N GLU A 256 5.17 -2.45 4.27
CA GLU A 256 4.23 -1.66 5.07
C GLU A 256 3.93 -2.33 6.41
N VAL A 257 4.59 -1.82 7.46
CA VAL A 257 4.52 -2.39 8.81
C VAL A 257 3.90 -1.39 9.78
N PHE A 258 2.73 -1.76 10.28
CA PHE A 258 2.16 -1.15 11.48
C PHE A 258 2.60 -1.95 12.70
N SER A 259 3.37 -1.33 13.58
CA SER A 259 3.88 -1.95 14.80
C SER A 259 3.78 -0.95 15.94
N ASP A 260 2.63 -0.88 16.60
CA ASP A 260 2.31 0.25 17.50
C ASP A 260 3.23 0.33 18.72
N ASN A 261 3.77 1.53 18.97
CA ASN A 261 4.58 1.88 20.14
C ASN A 261 3.80 2.73 21.16
N GLY A 262 2.48 2.83 20.99
CA GLY A 262 1.57 3.63 21.81
C GLY A 262 0.97 4.82 21.06
N THR A 263 1.41 5.06 19.82
CA THR A 263 0.86 6.10 18.93
C THR A 263 -0.64 5.88 18.68
N PHE A 264 -1.07 4.63 18.49
CA PHE A 264 -2.48 4.26 18.35
C PHE A 264 -3.06 3.60 19.61
N GLY A 265 -2.42 3.81 20.76
CA GLY A 265 -2.90 3.38 22.07
C GLY A 265 -2.42 2.00 22.52
N ALA A 266 -1.71 1.24 21.67
CA ALA A 266 -1.05 -0.01 22.04
C ALA A 266 0.47 0.14 22.02
N ALA A 267 1.12 0.07 23.18
CA ALA A 267 2.58 0.13 23.28
C ALA A 267 3.17 -1.29 23.33
N TYR A 268 3.44 -1.88 22.16
CA TYR A 268 4.09 -3.18 22.09
C TYR A 268 5.57 -3.07 22.50
N PRO A 269 6.06 -3.89 23.45
CA PRO A 269 7.45 -3.79 23.94
C PRO A 269 8.53 -4.03 22.88
N ASP A 270 8.16 -4.69 21.79
CA ASP A 270 8.99 -5.03 20.63
C ASP A 270 8.46 -4.35 19.35
N SER A 271 7.86 -3.17 19.50
CA SER A 271 7.41 -2.35 18.36
C SER A 271 8.56 -2.11 17.38
N LEU A 272 8.31 -2.36 16.11
CA LEU A 272 9.23 -2.05 15.03
C LEU A 272 9.33 -0.53 14.79
N TRP A 273 8.35 0.28 15.19
CA TRP A 273 8.46 1.73 15.12
C TRP A 273 9.43 2.35 16.13
N ASP A 274 9.86 1.58 17.15
CA ASP A 274 10.91 2.00 18.09
C ASP A 274 12.32 1.60 17.64
N VAL A 275 12.44 0.82 16.55
CA VAL A 275 13.72 0.44 15.95
C VAL A 275 14.27 1.62 15.13
N ASP A 276 15.61 1.75 15.08
CA ASP A 276 16.24 2.74 14.20
C ASP A 276 15.77 2.54 12.74
N PRO A 277 15.31 3.60 12.04
CA PRO A 277 14.79 3.46 10.68
C PRO A 277 15.74 2.76 9.70
N ALA A 278 17.06 2.97 9.81
CA ALA A 278 18.02 2.32 8.93
C ALA A 278 18.14 0.82 9.23
N GLU A 279 18.07 0.43 10.51
CA GLU A 279 18.03 -0.99 10.90
C GLU A 279 16.74 -1.67 10.41
N LEU A 280 15.58 -1.03 10.58
CA LEU A 280 14.30 -1.58 10.12
C LEU A 280 14.30 -1.80 8.60
N VAL A 281 14.78 -0.81 7.84
CA VAL A 281 14.82 -0.87 6.39
C VAL A 281 15.78 -1.95 5.89
N ASP A 282 16.98 -2.05 6.47
CA ASP A 282 17.96 -3.08 6.11
C ASP A 282 17.44 -4.50 6.40
N ARG A 283 16.80 -4.70 7.56
CA ARG A 283 16.15 -5.96 7.93
C ARG A 283 15.00 -6.30 6.98
N GLY A 284 14.08 -5.36 6.76
CA GLY A 284 12.93 -5.57 5.89
C GLY A 284 13.34 -5.90 4.45
N ARG A 285 14.32 -5.19 3.90
CA ARG A 285 14.89 -5.48 2.57
C ARG A 285 15.52 -6.87 2.51
N THR A 286 16.34 -7.21 3.49
CA THR A 286 17.02 -8.51 3.56
C THR A 286 16.01 -9.66 3.63
N GLN A 287 15.04 -9.57 4.54
CA GLN A 287 14.04 -10.61 4.74
C GLN A 287 13.08 -10.73 3.55
N LEU A 288 12.71 -9.62 2.89
CA LEU A 288 11.93 -9.67 1.66
C LEU A 288 12.70 -10.40 0.54
N LEU A 289 14.01 -10.17 0.41
CA LEU A 289 14.86 -10.87 -0.55
C LEU A 289 15.01 -12.36 -0.21
N GLU A 290 15.09 -12.73 1.06
CA GLU A 290 15.07 -14.12 1.52
C GLU A 290 13.74 -14.79 1.14
N CYS A 291 12.60 -14.18 1.48
CA CYS A 291 11.28 -14.65 1.08
C CYS A 291 11.15 -14.77 -0.44
N TRP A 292 11.69 -13.81 -1.18
CA TRP A 292 11.74 -13.85 -2.64
C TRP A 292 12.54 -15.05 -3.13
N SER A 293 13.70 -15.35 -2.54
CA SER A 293 14.51 -16.51 -2.94
C SER A 293 13.78 -17.85 -2.76
N GLU A 294 12.90 -17.93 -1.76
CA GLU A 294 12.13 -19.13 -1.42
C GLU A 294 10.79 -19.24 -2.18
N ARG A 295 10.37 -18.20 -2.89
CA ARG A 295 9.05 -18.11 -3.54
C ARG A 295 8.73 -19.23 -4.55
N ARG A 296 9.76 -19.92 -5.03
CA ARG A 296 9.66 -21.04 -6.00
C ARG A 296 9.77 -22.42 -5.35
N VAL A 297 10.01 -22.47 -4.04
CA VAL A 297 10.27 -23.71 -3.30
C VAL A 297 8.97 -24.34 -2.77
N ALA A 298 7.82 -23.65 -2.86
CA ALA A 298 6.54 -24.15 -2.35
C ALA A 298 5.47 -24.32 -3.44
N ALA A 299 5.14 -25.58 -3.73
CA ALA A 299 3.79 -26.05 -4.09
C ALA A 299 3.62 -27.44 -3.47
#